data_AF-A0A527YBL3-F1
#
_entry.id   AF-A0A527YBL3-F1
#
_cell.length_a   1.000
_cell.length_b   1.000
_cell.length_c   1.000
_cell.angle_alpha   90.00
_cell.angle_beta   90.00
_cell.angle_gamma   90.00
#
_symmetry.space_group_name_H-M   'P 1'
#
loop_
_entity.id
_entity.type
_entity.pdbx_description
1 polymer ?
#
loop_
_entity_poly.entity_id
_entity_poly.type
_entity_poly.pdbx_seq_one_letter_code
_entity_poly.pdbx_strand_id
1 'polypeptide(L)' 'AGSTLARIGGDEFVLFFPSLGSSLSPSSLASNIIAKIASPYPEVASVRIGASIGIYLAERPKLTEMLLRADVALY' A
#
# COMPACT_ATOMS: atom_id res chain seq x y z
N ALA A 1 -7.43 16.35 -4.10
CA ALA A 1 -5.99 16.12 -3.92
C ALA A 1 -5.64 14.76 -4.52
N GLY A 2 -4.50 14.62 -5.20
CA GLY A 2 -4.07 13.35 -5.79
C GLY A 2 -3.38 12.44 -4.76
N SER A 3 -3.34 11.14 -5.02
CA SER A 3 -2.52 10.15 -4.31
C SER A 3 -1.21 9.90 -5.05
N THR A 4 -0.15 9.52 -4.34
CA THR A 4 1.16 9.19 -4.91
C THR A 4 1.47 7.72 -4.73
N LEU A 5 1.94 7.06 -5.80
CA LEU A 5 2.54 5.72 -5.75
C LEU A 5 4.02 5.85 -6.08
N ALA A 6 4.89 5.28 -5.24
CA ALA A 6 6.33 5.26 -5.46
C ALA A 6 6.88 3.84 -5.22
N ARG A 7 7.86 3.43 -6.04
CA ARG A 7 8.69 2.25 -5.78
C ARG A 7 9.92 2.72 -5.01
N ILE A 8 10.15 2.18 -3.82
CA ILE A 8 11.24 2.63 -2.93
C ILE A 8 12.51 1.82 -3.17
N GLY A 9 12.38 0.52 -3.40
CA GLY A 9 13.47 -0.40 -3.69
C GLY A 9 12.95 -1.81 -3.90
N GLY A 10 13.68 -2.67 -4.61
CA GLY A 10 13.29 -4.07 -4.79
C GLY A 10 11.85 -4.21 -5.29
N ASP A 11 11.03 -4.95 -4.56
CA ASP A 11 9.59 -5.15 -4.74
C ASP A 11 8.72 -4.32 -3.77
N GLU A 12 9.30 -3.31 -3.11
CA GLU A 12 8.62 -2.46 -2.13
C GLU A 12 8.04 -1.18 -2.74
N PHE A 13 6.78 -0.91 -2.39
CA PHE A 13 6.01 0.24 -2.87
C PHE A 13 5.37 1.00 -1.72
N VAL A 14 5.29 2.32 -1.87
CA VAL A 14 4.59 3.22 -0.94
C VAL A 14 3.42 3.89 -1.66
N LEU A 15 2.24 3.79 -1.06
CA LEU A 15 1.07 4.59 -1.43
C LEU A 15 0.88 5.70 -0.40
N PHE A 16 0.91 6.95 -0.86
CA PHE A 16 0.73 8.13 -0.03
C PHE A 16 -0.56 8.87 -0.40
N PHE A 17 -1.39 9.13 0.61
CA PHE A 17 -2.64 9.85 0.48
C PHE A 17 -2.59 11.12 1.36
N PRO A 18 -2.38 12.32 0.77
CA PRO A 18 -2.35 13.58 1.54
C PRO A 18 -3.67 13.87 2.25
N SER A 19 -4.77 13.40 1.69
CA SER A 19 -6.10 13.42 2.28
C SER A 19 -6.83 12.18 1.80
N LEU A 20 -7.24 11.34 2.74
CA LEU A 20 -8.10 10.22 2.45
C LEU A 20 -9.53 10.76 2.29
N GLY A 21 -10.16 10.54 1.15
CA GLY A 21 -11.56 10.91 0.96
C GLY A 21 -12.45 10.23 2.01
N SER A 22 -13.51 10.89 2.47
CA SER A 22 -14.39 10.37 3.53
C SER A 22 -15.05 9.02 3.22
N SER A 23 -15.07 8.61 1.95
CA SER A 23 -15.62 7.33 1.49
C SER A 23 -14.60 6.19 1.43
N LEU A 24 -13.30 6.46 1.60
CA LEU A 24 -12.26 5.47 1.39
C LEU A 24 -11.82 4.85 2.73
N SER A 25 -12.15 3.58 2.95
CA SER A 25 -11.59 2.81 4.06
C SER A 25 -10.18 2.31 3.69
N PRO A 26 -9.12 2.65 4.46
CA PRO A 26 -7.76 2.15 4.21
C PRO A 26 -7.69 0.62 4.17
N SER A 27 -8.41 -0.04 5.09
CA SER A 27 -8.44 -1.50 5.15
C SER A 27 -9.10 -2.09 3.91
N SER A 28 -10.22 -1.52 3.45
CA SER A 28 -10.89 -1.98 2.23
C SER A 28 -10.03 -1.75 0.99
N LEU A 29 -9.31 -0.63 0.92
CA LEU A 29 -8.35 -0.37 -0.16
C LEU A 29 -7.23 -1.42 -0.14
N ALA A 30 -6.63 -1.68 1.03
CA ALA A 30 -5.56 -2.66 1.15
C ALA A 30 -6.01 -4.07 0.75
N SER A 31 -7.17 -4.52 1.23
CA SER A 31 -7.74 -5.82 0.83
C SER A 31 -7.97 -5.92 -0.69
N ASN A 32 -8.46 -4.84 -1.32
CA ASN A 32 -8.66 -4.81 -2.77
C ASN A 32 -7.32 -4.88 -3.53
N ILE A 33 -6.29 -4.17 -3.08
CA ILE A 33 -4.95 -4.21 -3.68
C ILE A 33 -4.37 -5.63 -3.58
N ILE A 34 -4.41 -6.24 -2.39
CA ILE A 34 -3.92 -7.60 -2.17
C ILE A 34 -4.64 -8.60 -3.08
N ALA A 35 -5.98 -8.52 -3.16
CA ALA A 35 -6.77 -9.40 -4.02
C ALA A 35 -6.41 -9.25 -5.50
N LYS A 36 -6.13 -8.02 -5.95
CA LYS A 36 -5.71 -7.75 -7.34
C LYS A 36 -4.30 -8.26 -7.63
N ILE A 37 -3.36 -8.08 -6.70
CA ILE A 37 -1.99 -8.62 -6.83
C ILE A 37 -2.00 -10.15 -6.82
N ALA A 38 -2.84 -10.76 -5.98
CA ALA A 38 -2.98 -12.21 -5.90
C ALA A 38 -3.71 -12.84 -7.10
N SER A 39 -4.31 -12.04 -7.98
CA SER A 39 -4.97 -12.56 -9.17
C SER A 39 -3.94 -13.13 -10.16
N PRO A 40 -4.21 -14.28 -10.79
CA PRO A 40 -3.27 -14.88 -11.73
C PRO A 40 -2.94 -13.93 -12.89
N TYR A 41 -1.67 -13.86 -13.26
CA TYR A 41 -1.20 -13.12 -14.42
C TYR A 41 -1.11 -14.10 -15.62
N PRO A 42 -2.03 -14.04 -16.61
CA PRO A 42 -2.11 -15.06 -17.66
C PRO A 42 -0.84 -15.16 -18.51
N GLU A 43 -0.12 -14.04 -18.65
CA GLU A 43 1.14 -13.97 -19.41
C GLU A 43 2.36 -14.49 -18.62
N VAL A 44 2.20 -14.72 -17.30
CA VAL A 44 3.24 -15.24 -16.40
C VAL A 44 2.76 -16.58 -15.85
N ALA A 45 2.91 -17.62 -16.67
CA ALA A 45 2.19 -18.90 -16.53
C ALA A 45 2.47 -19.73 -15.27
N SER A 46 3.34 -19.31 -14.34
CA SER A 46 3.80 -20.16 -13.24
C SER A 46 4.00 -19.47 -11.89
N VAL A 47 3.73 -18.17 -11.76
CA VAL A 47 4.00 -17.44 -10.51
C VAL A 47 2.71 -16.93 -9.89
N ARG A 48 2.49 -17.28 -8.63
CA ARG A 48 1.51 -16.62 -7.76
C ARG A 48 2.28 -15.70 -6.83
N ILE A 49 1.94 -14.42 -6.85
CA ILE A 49 2.48 -13.43 -5.93
C ILE A 49 1.37 -12.98 -4.97
N GLY A 50 1.76 -12.60 -3.76
CA GLY A 50 0.90 -11.92 -2.82
C GLY A 50 1.52 -10.58 -2.43
N ALA A 51 0.83 -9.83 -1.59
CA ALA A 51 1.40 -8.63 -0.99
C ALA A 51 0.97 -8.54 0.48
N SER A 52 1.86 -8.00 1.30
CA SER A 52 1.56 -7.51 2.64
C SER A 52 1.47 -5.99 2.58
N ILE A 53 0.59 -5.39 3.39
CA ILE A 53 0.39 -3.93 3.42
C ILE A 53 0.31 -3.48 4.87
N GLY A 54 1.31 -2.72 5.31
CA GLY A 54 1.27 -1.96 6.55
C GLY A 54 0.61 -0.60 6.33
N ILE A 55 -0.28 -0.20 7.23
CA ILE A 55 -1.06 1.04 7.12
C ILE A 55 -0.80 1.91 8.34
N TYR A 56 -0.49 3.19 8.11
CA TYR A 56 -0.43 4.20 9.16
C TYR A 56 -1.28 5.41 8.79
N LEU A 57 -2.27 5.71 9.63
CA LEU A 57 -3.10 6.92 9.55
C LEU A 57 -2.57 7.96 10.52
N ALA A 58 -2.45 9.20 10.05
CA ALA A 58 -1.80 10.22 10.81
C ALA A 58 -2.40 11.59 10.52
N GLU A 59 -2.61 12.36 11.58
CA GLU A 59 -3.23 13.68 11.46
C GLU A 59 -2.21 14.78 11.14
N ARG A 60 -0.99 14.70 11.71
CA ARG A 60 0.10 15.67 11.51
C ARG A 60 1.51 15.06 11.63
N PRO A 61 1.85 13.98 10.92
CA PRO A 61 3.18 13.36 11.03
C PRO A 61 4.22 14.07 10.14
N LYS A 62 5.50 13.82 10.40
CA LYS A 62 6.55 13.98 9.39
C LYS A 62 6.53 12.77 8.46
N LEU A 63 6.85 12.95 7.17
CA LEU A 63 6.87 11.87 6.18
C LEU A 63 7.75 10.68 6.64
N THR A 64 8.91 10.96 7.24
CA THR A 64 9.81 9.92 7.76
C THR A 64 9.17 9.05 8.84
N GLU A 65 8.38 9.64 9.74
CA GLU A 65 7.64 8.89 10.76
C GLU A 65 6.53 8.06 10.13
N MET A 66 5.84 8.59 9.12
CA MET A 66 4.81 7.83 8.41
C MET A 66 5.38 6.58 7.76
N LEU A 67 6.52 6.72 7.08
CA LEU A 67 7.21 5.62 6.42
C LEU A 67 7.64 4.57 7.45
N LEU A 68 8.29 5.00 8.54
CA LEU A 68 8.72 4.08 9.60
C LEU A 68 7.55 3.32 10.23
N ARG A 69 6.44 4.00 10.55
CA ARG A 69 5.27 3.37 11.18
C ARG A 69 4.53 2.42 10.25
N ALA A 70 4.40 2.79 8.97
CA ALA A 70 3.80 1.92 7.97
C ALA A 70 4.65 0.68 7.72
N ASP A 71 5.98 0.82 7.71
CA ASP A 71 6.93 -0.28 7.60
C ASP A 71 6.86 -1.22 8.81
N VAL A 72 6.85 -0.68 10.04
CA VAL A 72 6.64 -1.50 11.25
C VAL A 72 5.29 -2.23 11.23
N ALA A 73 4.24 -1.65 10.63
CA ALA A 73 2.95 -2.31 10.49
C ALA A 73 2.91 -3.38 9.38
N LEU A 74 3.92 -3.41 8.50
CA LEU A 74 4.06 -4.38 7.41
C LEU A 74 4.68 -5.69 7.87
N TYR A 75 5.61 -5.62 8.84
CA TYR A 75 6.32 -6.74 9.46
C TYR A 75 5.56 -7.37 10.63
#